data_AF-A0A7R9YH55-F1
#
_entry.id   AF-A0A7R9YH55-F1
#
_cell.length_a   1.000
_cell.length_b   1.000
_cell.length_c   1.000
_cell.angle_alpha   90.00
_cell.angle_beta   90.00
_cell.angle_gamma   90.00
#
_symmetry.space_group_name_H-M   'P 1'
#
loop_
_entity.id
_entity.type
_entity.pdbx_description
1 polymer ?
#
loop_
_entity_poly.entity_id
_entity_poly.type
_entity_poly.pdbx_seq_one_letter_code
_entity_poly.pdbx_strand_id
1 'polypeptide(L)'
;QIVDLAAGVVDNTVTLRPPVGKPLVLCVRGLVERDGDEPASFAITFTESELRGAPLGPLRVPLPRPRGRITSTFSDGDMRVVRGSRGTLFVLQRARADR
;
A
#
# COMPACT_ATOMS: atom_id res chain seq x y z
N GLN A 1 3.54 4.75 1.21
CA GLN A 1 2.27 4.01 1.12
C GLN A 1 1.20 4.82 1.82
N ILE A 2 0.01 4.89 1.24
CA ILE A 2 -1.17 5.56 1.78
C ILE A 2 -2.30 4.53 1.80
N VAL A 3 -2.99 4.42 2.93
CA VAL A 3 -4.15 3.54 3.11
C VAL A 3 -5.32 4.43 3.52
N ASP A 4 -6.31 4.57 2.65
CA ASP A 4 -7.53 5.30 2.92
C ASP A 4 -8.67 4.30 3.20
N LEU A 5 -9.00 4.16 4.48
CA LEU A 5 -10.03 3.25 4.94
C LEU A 5 -11.44 3.77 4.64
N ALA A 6 -11.63 5.07 4.46
CA ALA A 6 -12.92 5.67 4.14
C ALA A 6 -13.23 5.51 2.65
N ALA A 7 -12.23 5.75 1.80
CA ALA A 7 -12.35 5.54 0.36
C ALA A 7 -12.18 4.06 -0.04
N GLY A 8 -11.69 3.18 0.86
CA GLY A 8 -11.51 1.76 0.58
C GLY A 8 -10.38 1.47 -0.40
N VAL A 9 -9.33 2.30 -0.40
CA VAL A 9 -8.23 2.23 -1.36
C VAL A 9 -6.87 2.21 -0.68
N VAL A 10 -5.90 1.60 -1.37
CA VAL A 10 -4.49 1.65 -1.01
C VAL A 10 -3.68 2.09 -2.22
N ASP A 11 -2.80 3.06 -1.99
CA ASP A 11 -1.81 3.52 -2.96
C ASP A 11 -0.41 3.30 -2.39
N ASN A 12 0.37 2.47 -3.08
CA ASN A 12 1.76 2.26 -2.75
C ASN A 12 2.65 2.79 -3.87
N THR A 13 3.53 3.72 -3.53
CA THR A 13 4.51 4.27 -4.44
C THR A 13 5.90 3.93 -3.90
N VAL A 14 6.67 3.20 -4.71
CA VAL A 14 8.03 2.78 -4.40
C VAL A 14 8.96 3.36 -5.45
N THR A 15 9.92 4.18 -5.00
CA THR A 15 10.98 4.67 -5.88
C THR A 15 12.13 3.68 -5.90
N LEU A 16 12.40 3.09 -7.07
CA LEU A 16 13.51 2.20 -7.32
C LEU A 16 14.70 3.03 -7.81
N ARG A 17 15.84 2.92 -7.14
CA ARG A 17 17.08 3.62 -7.50
C ARG A 17 18.10 2.59 -8.01
N PRO A 18 18.15 2.32 -9.33
CA PRO A 18 19.14 1.42 -9.87
C PRO A 18 20.55 2.01 -9.71
N PRO A 19 21.61 1.18 -9.68
CA PRO A 19 23.00 1.66 -9.59
C PRO A 19 23.40 2.57 -10.75
N VAL A 20 22.77 2.38 -11.91
CA VAL A 20 22.99 3.17 -13.13
C VAL A 20 21.64 3.52 -13.73
N GLY A 21 21.51 4.75 -14.24
CA GLY A 21 20.30 5.23 -14.90
C GLY A 21 19.38 6.10 -14.02
N LYS A 22 18.21 6.43 -14.54
CA LYS A 22 17.22 7.27 -13.84
C LYS A 22 16.41 6.44 -12.82
N PRO A 23 15.96 7.05 -11.71
CA PRO A 23 15.02 6.41 -10.80
C PRO A 23 13.75 5.97 -11.52
N LEU A 24 13.26 4.79 -11.17
CA LEU A 24 11.96 4.29 -11.61
C LEU A 24 10.96 4.42 -10.46
N VAL A 25 9.68 4.60 -10.78
CA VAL A 25 8.62 4.70 -9.77
C VAL A 25 7.61 3.60 -10.02
N LEU A 26 7.54 2.63 -9.11
CA LEU A 26 6.52 1.59 -9.10
C LEU A 26 5.32 2.10 -8.31
N CYS A 27 4.21 2.31 -9.00
CA CYS A 27 2.92 2.61 -8.41
C CYS A 27 2.08 1.32 -8.37
N VAL A 28 1.60 0.95 -7.19
CA VAL A 28 0.71 -0.20 -6.98
C VAL A 28 -0.55 0.30 -6.31
N ARG A 29 -1.69 0.06 -6.96
CA ARG A 29 -3.01 0.42 -6.43
C ARG A 29 -3.78 -0.82 -6.03
N GLY A 30 -4.66 -0.65 -5.07
CA GLY A 30 -5.51 -1.73 -4.61
C GLY A 30 -6.73 -1.25 -3.86
N LEU A 31 -7.55 -2.23 -3.51
CA LEU A 31 -8.76 -2.05 -2.72
C LEU A 31 -8.50 -2.53 -1.29
N VAL A 32 -9.21 -1.90 -0.37
CA VAL A 32 -9.18 -2.21 1.06
C VAL A 32 -10.59 -2.49 1.52
N GLU A 33 -10.81 -3.66 2.10
CA GLU A 33 -12.10 -4.11 2.61
C GLU A 33 -11.94 -4.52 4.06
N ARG A 34 -13.00 -4.42 4.87
CA ARG A 34 -13.00 -5.08 6.18
C ARG A 34 -12.92 -6.58 5.99
N ASP A 35 -12.16 -7.24 6.87
CA ASP A 35 -11.92 -8.69 6.77
C ASP A 35 -12.33 -9.41 8.05
N GLY A 36 -13.59 -9.87 8.04
CA GLY A 36 -14.26 -10.53 9.16
C GLY A 36 -14.79 -9.55 10.22
N ASP A 37 -15.12 -10.12 11.38
CA ASP A 37 -15.73 -9.38 12.50
C ASP A 37 -14.69 -8.80 13.47
N GLU A 38 -13.40 -9.14 13.28
CA GLU A 38 -12.33 -8.60 14.11
C GLU A 38 -12.20 -7.08 13.92
N PRO A 39 -12.22 -6.30 15.01
CA PRO A 39 -12.00 -4.87 14.92
C PRO A 39 -10.63 -4.59 14.30
N ALA A 40 -10.61 -3.72 13.30
CA ALA A 40 -9.40 -3.24 12.62
C ALA A 40 -8.62 -4.31 11.80
N SER A 41 -9.31 -5.37 11.36
CA SER A 41 -8.82 -6.31 10.34
C SER A 41 -9.28 -5.87 8.94
N PHE A 42 -8.33 -5.77 8.01
CA PHE A 42 -8.60 -5.37 6.63
C PHE A 42 -7.90 -6.28 5.62
N ALA A 43 -8.61 -6.59 4.54
CA ALA A 43 -8.09 -7.27 3.37
C ALA A 43 -7.63 -6.23 2.36
N ILE A 44 -6.43 -6.43 1.83
CA ILE A 44 -5.85 -5.63 0.76
C ILE A 44 -5.74 -6.49 -0.48
N THR A 45 -6.29 -6.01 -1.59
CA THR A 45 -6.15 -6.65 -2.90
C THR A 45 -5.53 -5.66 -3.88
N PHE A 46 -4.30 -5.92 -4.33
CA PHE A 46 -3.68 -5.10 -5.37
C PHE A 46 -4.27 -5.42 -6.74
N THR A 47 -4.79 -4.40 -7.40
CA THR A 47 -5.56 -4.52 -8.65
C THR A 47 -4.78 -4.01 -9.84
N GLU A 48 -3.89 -3.02 -9.63
CA GLU A 48 -3.15 -2.37 -10.70
C GLU A 48 -1.69 -2.15 -10.30
N SER A 49 -0.77 -2.28 -11.27
CA SER A 49 0.57 -1.72 -11.14
C SER A 49 1.08 -1.08 -12.41
N GLU A 50 1.81 0.00 -12.23
CA GLU A 50 2.43 0.81 -13.28
C GLU A 50 3.86 1.17 -12.87
N LEU A 51 4.80 0.95 -13.77
CA LEU A 51 6.19 1.36 -13.64
C LEU A 51 6.42 2.62 -14.48
N ARG A 52 6.70 3.74 -13.82
CA ARG A 52 7.01 5.03 -14.45
C ARG A 52 8.51 5.25 -14.53
N GLY A 53 8.93 6.08 -15.49
CA GLY A 53 10.34 6.37 -15.75
C GLY A 53 11.05 5.35 -16.64
N ALA A 54 10.32 4.34 -17.15
CA ALA A 54 10.86 3.41 -18.13
C ALA A 54 11.08 4.12 -19.49
N PRO A 55 12.09 3.70 -20.28
CA PRO A 55 12.49 4.39 -21.52
C PRO A 55 11.37 4.53 -22.57
N LEU A 56 10.42 3.60 -22.57
CA LEU A 56 9.32 3.53 -23.54
C LEU A 56 8.00 4.11 -23.00
N GLY A 57 8.06 4.87 -21.90
CA GLY A 57 6.88 5.40 -21.21
C GLY A 57 6.38 4.49 -20.08
N PRO A 58 5.25 4.83 -19.42
CA PRO A 58 4.70 4.04 -18.33
C PRO A 58 4.37 2.62 -18.77
N LEU A 59 4.88 1.62 -18.04
CA LEU A 59 4.65 0.21 -18.31
C LEU A 59 3.67 -0.37 -17.29
N ARG A 60 2.55 -0.93 -17.76
CA ARG A 60 1.67 -1.74 -16.89
C ARG A 60 2.33 -3.08 -16.62
N VAL A 61 2.54 -3.38 -15.36
CA VAL A 61 3.13 -4.66 -14.93
C VAL A 61 2.01 -5.59 -14.47
N PRO A 62 1.93 -6.83 -14.99
CA PRO A 62 0.95 -7.80 -14.50
C PRO A 62 1.26 -8.14 -13.04
N LEU A 63 0.26 -8.03 -12.17
CA LEU A 63 0.33 -8.47 -10.78
C LEU A 63 -0.36 -9.81 -10.61
N PRO A 64 0.15 -10.71 -9.76
CA PRO A 64 -0.55 -11.94 -9.37
C PRO A 64 -1.81 -11.69 -8.50
N ARG A 65 -2.41 -10.48 -8.53
CA ARG A 65 -3.54 -9.99 -7.70
C ARG A 65 -3.60 -10.64 -6.29
N PRO A 66 -2.50 -10.59 -5.51
CA PRO A 66 -2.47 -11.28 -4.25
C PRO A 66 -3.39 -10.58 -3.24
N ARG A 67 -4.26 -11.34 -2.57
CA ARG A 67 -5.02 -10.87 -1.41
C ARG A 67 -4.14 -11.03 -0.16
N GLY A 68 -3.88 -9.93 0.53
CA GLY A 68 -3.19 -9.90 1.82
C GLY A 68 -4.13 -9.44 2.93
N ARG A 69 -3.82 -9.79 4.18
CA ARG A 69 -4.55 -9.28 5.35
C ARG A 69 -3.62 -8.42 6.19
N ILE A 70 -4.17 -7.33 6.71
CA ILE A 70 -3.54 -6.49 7.71
C ILE A 70 -4.43 -6.41 8.95
N THR A 71 -3.81 -6.48 10.12
CA THR A 71 -4.48 -6.22 11.41
C THR A 71 -3.83 -5.01 12.05
N SER A 72 -4.63 -4.01 12.37
CA SER A 72 -4.14 -2.73 12.91
C SER A 72 -4.40 -2.65 14.41
N THR A 73 -3.32 -2.55 15.20
CA THR A 73 -3.36 -2.19 16.61
C THR A 73 -3.15 -0.69 16.77
N PHE A 74 -4.08 -0.01 17.44
CA PHE A 74 -3.95 1.41 17.73
C PHE A 74 -3.02 1.59 18.92
N SER A 75 -1.92 2.33 18.74
CA SER A 75 -1.04 2.68 19.85
C SER A 75 -1.49 3.98 20.51
N ASP A 76 -1.92 4.95 19.71
CA ASP A 76 -2.56 6.19 20.14
C ASP A 76 -3.44 6.77 19.00
N GLY A 77 -3.84 8.04 19.11
CA GLY A 77 -4.62 8.73 18.08
C GLY A 77 -3.90 8.89 16.74
N ASP A 78 -2.59 9.01 16.74
CA ASP A 78 -1.77 9.40 15.60
C ASP A 78 -0.81 8.30 15.10
N MET A 79 -0.67 7.20 15.84
CA MET A 79 0.22 6.08 15.54
C MET A 79 -0.53 4.74 15.58
N ARG A 80 -0.28 3.90 14.58
CA ARG A 80 -0.82 2.53 14.47
C ARG A 80 0.29 1.54 14.15
N VAL A 81 0.22 0.38 14.78
CA VAL A 81 1.06 -0.76 14.44
C VAL A 81 0.23 -1.72 13.61
N VAL A 82 0.68 -2.05 12.41
CA VAL A 82 -0.02 -2.95 11.50
C VAL A 82 0.80 -4.21 11.30
N ARG A 83 0.18 -5.35 11.56
CA ARG A 83 0.75 -6.67 11.26
C ARG A 83 0.15 -7.21 9.98
N GLY A 84 0.99 -7.47 8.99
CA GLY A 84 0.62 -8.18 7.78
C GLY A 84 0.60 -9.71 8.00
N SER A 85 -0.28 -10.41 7.29
CA SER A 85 -0.40 -11.87 7.37
C SER A 85 0.87 -12.65 7.00
N ARG A 86 1.82 -12.01 6.30
CA ARG A 86 3.13 -12.59 5.96
C ARG A 86 4.24 -12.26 6.97
N GLY A 87 3.87 -11.83 8.18
CA GLY A 87 4.82 -11.52 9.26
C GLY A 87 5.46 -10.13 9.19
N THR A 88 5.08 -9.30 8.21
CA THR A 88 5.55 -7.90 8.14
C THR A 88 4.92 -7.06 9.23
N LEU A 89 5.69 -6.15 9.82
CA LEU A 89 5.20 -5.12 10.73
C LEU A 89 5.41 -3.74 10.11
N PHE A 90 4.38 -2.90 10.16
CA PHE A 90 4.42 -1.51 9.74
C PHE A 90 4.06 -0.63 10.93
N VAL A 91 4.81 0.46 11.11
CA VAL A 91 4.43 1.54 12.02
C VAL A 91 3.94 2.69 11.15
N LEU A 92 2.67 3.05 11.32
CA LEU A 92 1.98 4.05 10.52
C LEU A 92 1.74 5.29 11.39
N GLN A 93 2.02 6.46 10.83
CA GLN A 93 1.62 7.74 11.39
C GLN A 93 0.38 8.24 10.63
N ARG A 94 -0.55 8.86 11.33
CA ARG A 94 -1.71 9.53 10.74
C ARG A 94 -1.22 10.64 9.82
N ALA A 95 -1.56 10.55 8.53
CA ALA A 95 -1.37 11.65 7.61
C ALA A 95 -2.27 12.81 8.01
N ARG A 96 -1.71 14.02 8.07
CA ARG A 96 -2.54 15.24 8.12
C ARG A 96 -3.18 15.39 6.74
N ALA A 97 -4.50 15.59 6.71
CA ALA A 97 -5.16 16.00 5.48
C ALA A 97 -4.74 17.46 5.22
N ASP A 98 -3.76 17.66 4.35
CA ASP A 98 -3.43 19.00 3.88
C ASP A 98 -4.65 19.51 3.11
N ARG A 99 -5.24 20.61 3.60
CA ARG A 99 -6.36 21.34 2.99
C ARG A 99 -5.87 22.20 1.85
#